data_AF-A0A6P8H3R4-F1
#
_entry.id   AF-A0A6P8H3R4-F1
#
_cell.length_a   1.000
_cell.length_b   1.000
_cell.length_c   1.000
_cell.angle_alpha   90.00
_cell.angle_beta   90.00
_cell.angle_gamma   90.00
#
_symmetry.space_group_name_H-M   'P 1'
#
loop_
_entity.id
_entity.type
_entity.pdbx_description
1 polymer ?
#
loop_
_entity_poly.entity_id
_entity_poly.type
_entity_poly.pdbx_seq_one_letter_code
_entity_poly.pdbx_strand_id
1 'polypeptide(L)'
;MAQDWKSADLEVCLEGAEPMEGLRKMGTSRPSTSWKICLSLLAIGLCAAAAITINNQKQDTAVGSEDMRHTLRQISKQHKGSTAIHLEGEYNSTFSNTKVEWKDGQDQSFHAGGLKLVKNEIVIPRKGVYFVYSQVSFRINCRVSPDQAQSLETIQLSHAVMRTSRAFDDKRPLLKTMRSGCKQFISEEEDSGERWYSAINLGAVFSLEEGDQLYTLTESHLLPHVEGESGETFFGVFAL
;
A
#
# COMPACT_ATOMS: atom_id res chain seq x y z
N MET A 1 -2.05 25.68 -26.60
CA MET A 1 -0.69 25.78 -26.02
C MET A 1 -0.33 24.39 -25.51
N ALA A 2 0.37 23.62 -26.33
CA ALA A 2 0.85 22.28 -26.00
C ALA A 2 2.36 22.38 -25.77
N GLN A 3 2.83 21.94 -24.61
CA GLN A 3 4.24 21.94 -24.24
C GLN A 3 4.88 20.60 -24.65
N ASP A 4 5.74 20.71 -25.66
CA ASP A 4 6.66 19.71 -26.18
C ASP A 4 7.92 19.72 -25.29
N TRP A 5 8.27 18.60 -24.66
CA TRP A 5 9.55 18.43 -23.99
C TRP A 5 10.38 17.42 -24.79
N LYS A 6 11.30 17.95 -25.59
CA LYS A 6 12.35 17.16 -26.23
C LYS A 6 13.53 17.02 -25.29
N SER A 7 13.94 15.77 -25.14
CA SER A 7 15.17 15.28 -24.54
C SER A 7 16.39 16.04 -25.04
N ALA A 8 17.22 16.55 -24.12
CA ALA A 8 18.54 17.08 -24.40
C ALA A 8 19.60 16.03 -24.05
N ASP A 9 20.32 15.60 -25.08
CA ASP A 9 21.77 15.47 -25.17
C ASP A 9 22.54 14.76 -24.04
N LEU A 10 22.85 13.49 -24.30
CA LEU A 10 24.05 12.84 -23.77
C LEU A 10 24.78 12.15 -24.93
N GLU A 11 25.60 12.91 -25.64
CA GLU A 11 26.62 12.39 -26.55
C GLU A 11 28.00 12.70 -25.95
N VAL A 12 29.03 11.98 -26.40
CA VAL A 12 30.43 11.88 -25.89
C VAL A 12 30.57 10.67 -24.95
N CYS A 13 31.30 9.59 -25.25
CA CYS A 13 32.19 9.24 -26.35
C CYS A 13 32.34 7.72 -26.31
N LEU A 14 32.49 7.08 -27.48
CA LEU A 14 33.51 6.05 -27.72
C LEU A 14 33.49 5.75 -29.22
N GLU A 15 34.35 6.46 -29.92
CA GLU A 15 34.68 6.28 -31.32
C GLU A 15 35.17 4.86 -31.61
N GLY A 16 34.60 4.27 -32.65
CA GLY A 16 35.33 3.84 -33.84
C GLY A 16 36.52 2.90 -33.64
N ALA A 17 36.31 1.62 -33.90
CA ALA A 17 37.36 0.75 -34.43
C ALA A 17 36.79 -0.08 -35.59
N GLU A 18 36.87 0.51 -36.79
CA GLU A 18 36.76 -0.22 -38.07
C GLU A 18 38.04 -1.05 -38.32
N PRO A 19 37.97 -2.12 -39.13
CA PRO A 19 38.96 -3.18 -39.15
C PRO A 19 40.16 -2.85 -40.04
N MET A 20 41.38 -2.95 -39.50
CA MET A 20 42.61 -2.85 -40.29
C MET A 20 43.03 -4.22 -40.82
N GLU A 21 42.67 -4.50 -42.07
CA GLU A 21 43.41 -5.44 -42.91
C GLU A 21 44.75 -4.82 -43.33
N GLY A 22 45.84 -5.47 -42.95
CA GLY A 22 47.20 -5.00 -43.23
C GLY A 22 48.21 -6.14 -43.22
N LEU A 23 48.10 -7.04 -44.20
CA LEU A 23 49.07 -8.11 -44.42
C LEU A 23 50.33 -7.55 -45.11
N ARG A 24 51.44 -7.39 -44.38
CA ARG A 24 52.78 -7.41 -44.97
C ARG A 24 53.65 -8.49 -44.32
N LYS A 25 54.18 -9.33 -45.20
CA LYS A 25 54.97 -10.54 -44.95
C LYS A 25 56.24 -10.24 -44.16
N MET A 26 56.57 -11.11 -43.20
CA MET A 26 57.95 -11.28 -42.78
C MET A 26 58.31 -12.77 -42.66
N GLY A 27 59.39 -13.10 -43.37
CA GLY A 27 60.28 -14.25 -43.32
C GLY A 27 59.88 -15.50 -42.53
N THR A 28 59.91 -16.62 -43.25
CA THR A 28 59.98 -17.98 -42.71
C THR A 28 61.09 -18.10 -41.66
N SER A 29 60.73 -18.43 -40.42
CA SER A 29 61.65 -19.05 -39.46
C SER A 29 60.92 -20.14 -38.67
N ARG A 30 61.64 -21.24 -38.40
CA ARG A 30 61.13 -22.49 -37.81
C ARG A 30 60.32 -22.25 -36.52
N PRO A 31 59.17 -22.91 -36.31
CA PRO A 31 58.44 -22.77 -35.06
C PRO A 31 59.22 -23.45 -33.94
N SER A 32 59.68 -22.69 -32.96
CA SER A 32 60.27 -23.24 -31.74
C SER A 32 59.16 -23.74 -30.81
N THR A 33 59.42 -24.88 -30.18
CA THR A 33 58.53 -25.60 -29.26
C THR A 33 58.06 -24.75 -28.07
N SER A 34 58.71 -23.61 -27.83
CA SER A 34 58.51 -22.68 -26.72
C SER A 34 57.16 -21.94 -26.73
N TRP A 35 56.59 -21.65 -27.91
CA TRP A 35 55.30 -20.93 -28.00
C TRP A 35 54.12 -21.78 -27.51
N LYS A 36 54.17 -23.10 -27.75
CA LYS A 36 53.12 -24.04 -27.29
C LYS A 36 53.08 -24.15 -25.77
N ILE A 37 54.24 -24.13 -25.11
CA ILE A 37 54.36 -24.19 -23.64
C ILE A 37 53.80 -22.91 -23.00
N CYS A 38 54.07 -21.75 -23.59
CA CYS A 38 53.58 -20.47 -23.09
C CYS A 38 52.04 -20.37 -23.14
N LEU A 39 51.44 -20.81 -24.25
CA LEU A 39 49.97 -20.88 -24.40
C LEU A 39 49.33 -21.84 -23.40
N SER A 40 49.93 -23.00 -23.17
CA SER A 40 49.40 -23.95 -22.17
C SER A 40 49.47 -23.41 -20.74
N LEU A 41 50.54 -22.70 -20.38
CA LEU A 41 50.69 -22.11 -19.05
C LEU A 41 49.68 -20.96 -18.82
N LEU A 42 49.45 -20.13 -19.84
CA LEU A 42 48.42 -19.08 -19.79
C LEU A 42 47.01 -19.66 -19.65
N ALA A 43 46.69 -20.73 -20.37
CA ALA A 43 45.39 -21.40 -20.26
C ALA A 43 45.16 -22.00 -18.87
N ILE A 44 46.17 -22.62 -18.25
CA ILE A 44 46.08 -23.16 -16.89
C ILE A 44 45.92 -22.03 -15.87
N GLY A 45 46.65 -20.92 -16.02
CA GLY A 45 46.53 -19.74 -15.16
C GLY A 45 45.13 -19.12 -15.22
N LEU A 46 44.54 -19.00 -16.42
CA LEU A 46 43.17 -18.52 -16.62
C LEU A 46 42.14 -19.46 -15.98
N CYS A 47 42.31 -20.78 -16.14
CA CYS A 47 41.42 -21.77 -15.51
C CYS A 47 41.49 -21.73 -13.97
N ALA A 48 42.69 -21.54 -13.39
CA ALA A 48 42.86 -21.43 -11.95
C ALA A 48 42.22 -20.15 -11.40
N ALA A 49 42.39 -19.01 -12.08
CA ALA A 49 41.76 -17.75 -11.69
C ALA A 49 40.23 -17.83 -11.76
N ALA A 50 39.67 -18.45 -12.80
CA ALA A 50 38.23 -18.68 -12.93
C ALA A 50 37.69 -19.60 -11.82
N ALA A 51 38.43 -20.65 -11.46
CA ALA A 51 38.02 -21.55 -10.36
C ALA A 51 37.99 -20.81 -9.01
N ILE A 52 38.95 -19.93 -8.75
CA ILE A 52 39.01 -19.12 -7.51
C ILE A 52 37.86 -18.11 -7.46
N THR A 53 37.56 -17.41 -8.57
CA THR A 53 36.45 -16.45 -8.61
C THR A 53 35.08 -17.12 -8.49
N ILE A 54 34.88 -18.29 -9.11
CA ILE A 54 33.64 -19.08 -8.97
C ILE A 54 33.47 -19.60 -7.54
N ASN A 55 34.54 -20.05 -6.89
CA ASN A 55 34.46 -20.58 -5.53
C ASN A 55 34.19 -19.47 -4.50
N ASN A 56 34.80 -18.29 -4.67
CA ASN A 56 34.51 -17.11 -3.85
C ASN A 56 33.07 -16.61 -4.05
N GLN A 57 32.59 -16.54 -5.31
CA GLN A 57 31.17 -16.24 -5.57
C GLN A 57 30.23 -17.27 -4.93
N LYS A 58 30.55 -18.56 -4.99
CA LYS A 58 29.74 -19.60 -4.35
C LYS A 58 29.68 -19.44 -2.83
N GLN A 59 30.76 -18.98 -2.21
CA GLN A 59 30.85 -18.75 -0.78
C GLN A 59 30.07 -17.48 -0.36
N ASP A 60 30.21 -16.37 -1.10
CA ASP A 60 29.46 -15.13 -0.86
C ASP A 60 27.95 -15.29 -1.10
N THR A 61 27.56 -16.06 -2.13
CA THR A 61 26.13 -16.32 -2.43
C THR A 61 25.49 -17.25 -1.40
N ALA A 62 26.25 -18.21 -0.84
CA ALA A 62 25.76 -19.12 0.20
C ALA A 62 25.59 -18.39 1.55
N VAL A 63 26.58 -17.57 1.94
CA VAL A 63 26.54 -16.80 3.18
C VAL A 63 25.45 -15.71 3.12
N GLY A 64 25.32 -14.98 2.00
CA GLY A 64 24.25 -14.00 1.81
C GLY A 64 22.85 -14.60 1.76
N SER A 65 22.70 -15.83 1.26
CA SER A 65 21.42 -16.55 1.23
C SER A 65 20.99 -17.03 2.62
N GLU A 66 21.91 -17.52 3.45
CA GLU A 66 21.58 -17.91 4.83
C GLU A 66 21.24 -16.72 5.73
N ASP A 67 21.98 -15.61 5.61
CA ASP A 67 21.73 -14.39 6.38
C ASP A 67 20.38 -13.75 6.01
N MET A 68 20.05 -13.71 4.72
CA MET A 68 18.74 -13.26 4.24
C MET A 68 17.61 -14.17 4.75
N ARG A 69 17.79 -15.50 4.72
CA ARG A 69 16.81 -16.46 5.26
C ARG A 69 16.64 -16.31 6.77
N HIS A 70 17.73 -16.02 7.50
CA HIS A 70 17.68 -15.78 8.94
C HIS A 70 16.93 -14.49 9.26
N THR A 71 17.21 -13.42 8.52
CA THR A 71 16.52 -12.13 8.61
C THR A 71 15.03 -12.27 8.29
N LEU A 72 14.67 -12.95 7.19
CA LEU A 72 13.27 -13.21 6.83
C LEU A 72 12.56 -14.09 7.87
N ARG A 73 13.24 -15.07 8.47
CA ARG A 73 12.69 -15.86 9.58
C ARG A 73 12.52 -15.04 10.86
N GLN A 74 13.41 -14.11 11.13
CA GLN A 74 13.32 -13.23 12.28
C GLN A 74 12.17 -12.23 12.12
N ILE A 75 12.05 -11.62 10.93
CA ILE A 75 10.91 -10.78 10.53
C ILE A 75 9.61 -11.58 10.62
N SER A 76 9.56 -12.80 10.07
CA SER A 76 8.34 -13.61 10.13
C SER A 76 7.97 -14.06 11.54
N LYS A 77 8.95 -14.37 12.40
CA LYS A 77 8.72 -14.65 13.82
C LYS A 77 8.21 -13.43 14.58
N GLN A 78 8.69 -12.24 14.24
CA GLN A 78 8.24 -10.96 14.80
C GLN A 78 6.81 -10.61 14.34
N HIS A 79 6.48 -10.86 13.07
CA HIS A 79 5.11 -10.72 12.54
C HIS A 79 4.15 -11.81 13.02
N LYS A 80 4.64 -12.98 13.44
CA LYS A 80 3.79 -14.05 14.01
C LYS A 80 3.08 -13.62 15.31
N GLY A 81 3.48 -12.49 15.90
CA GLY A 81 2.82 -11.85 17.05
C GLY A 81 2.12 -10.53 16.75
N SER A 82 2.04 -10.06 15.50
CA SER A 82 1.41 -8.76 15.19
C SER A 82 -0.09 -8.85 15.48
N THR A 83 -0.56 -7.98 16.38
CA THR A 83 -1.98 -7.84 16.69
C THR A 83 -2.51 -6.72 15.82
N ALA A 84 -3.19 -7.09 14.74
CA ALA A 84 -3.73 -6.14 13.76
C ALA A 84 -5.04 -6.64 13.17
N ILE A 85 -5.90 -5.73 12.77
CA ILE A 85 -7.11 -5.98 12.00
C ILE A 85 -7.29 -4.85 10.99
N HIS A 86 -7.64 -5.22 9.77
CA HIS A 86 -8.02 -4.34 8.68
C HIS A 86 -9.33 -4.88 8.11
N LEU A 87 -10.35 -4.05 8.07
CA LEU A 87 -11.69 -4.38 7.60
C LEU A 87 -12.01 -3.53 6.40
N GLU A 88 -12.71 -4.12 5.42
CA GLU A 88 -13.30 -3.41 4.29
C GLU A 88 -14.76 -3.12 4.62
N GLY A 89 -15.30 -2.01 4.10
CA GLY A 89 -16.64 -1.56 4.45
C GLY A 89 -17.45 -1.13 3.25
N GLU A 90 -18.76 -1.38 3.32
CA GLU A 90 -19.73 -0.92 2.33
C GLU A 90 -21.03 -0.49 3.00
N TYR A 91 -21.87 0.22 2.24
CA TYR A 91 -23.25 0.43 2.65
C TYR A 91 -24.14 -0.74 2.20
N ASN A 92 -24.74 -1.42 3.18
CA ASN A 92 -25.73 -2.46 2.96
C ASN A 92 -27.00 -2.15 3.75
N SER A 93 -28.05 -1.71 3.04
CA SER A 93 -29.35 -1.35 3.65
C SER A 93 -30.08 -2.53 4.29
N THR A 94 -29.78 -3.76 3.87
CA THR A 94 -30.33 -4.98 4.49
C THR A 94 -29.67 -5.27 5.84
N PHE A 95 -28.39 -4.90 5.99
CA PHE A 95 -27.66 -5.00 7.24
C PHE A 95 -28.05 -3.88 8.22
N SER A 96 -27.98 -2.62 7.78
CA SER A 96 -28.32 -1.45 8.60
C SER A 96 -28.51 -0.19 7.75
N ASN A 97 -29.54 0.59 8.06
CA ASN A 97 -29.75 1.94 7.49
C ASN A 97 -29.00 3.05 8.25
N THR A 98 -28.16 2.68 9.23
CA THR A 98 -27.52 3.65 10.14
C THR A 98 -26.02 3.43 10.32
N LYS A 99 -25.44 2.40 9.70
CA LYS A 99 -24.02 2.05 9.85
C LYS A 99 -23.46 1.53 8.53
N VAL A 100 -22.16 1.76 8.33
CA VAL A 100 -21.35 1.00 7.37
C VAL A 100 -21.24 -0.43 7.88
N GLU A 101 -21.43 -1.40 7.00
CA GLU A 101 -21.18 -2.82 7.30
C GLU A 101 -19.69 -3.08 7.12
N TRP A 102 -19.02 -3.51 8.20
CA TRP A 102 -17.63 -3.91 8.17
C TRP A 102 -17.53 -5.41 7.92
N LYS A 103 -16.56 -5.80 7.11
CA LYS A 103 -16.35 -7.18 6.69
C LYS A 103 -14.90 -7.60 6.92
N ASP A 104 -14.76 -8.85 7.32
CA ASP A 104 -13.49 -9.55 7.54
C ASP A 104 -13.45 -10.75 6.59
N GLY A 105 -12.27 -11.09 6.08
CA GLY A 105 -12.04 -12.18 5.13
C GLY A 105 -12.47 -11.92 3.68
N GLN A 106 -12.66 -10.66 3.30
CA GLN A 106 -12.93 -10.20 1.92
C GLN A 106 -11.84 -9.23 1.43
N ASP A 107 -11.55 -9.23 0.13
CA ASP A 107 -10.54 -8.37 -0.50
C ASP A 107 -9.19 -8.34 0.25
N GLN A 108 -8.76 -7.17 0.73
CA GLN A 108 -7.51 -6.97 1.47
C GLN A 108 -7.69 -7.00 2.99
N SER A 109 -8.90 -7.31 3.49
CA SER A 109 -9.16 -7.44 4.92
C SER A 109 -8.42 -8.63 5.55
N PHE A 110 -7.96 -8.44 6.77
CA PHE A 110 -7.28 -9.47 7.55
C PHE A 110 -7.41 -9.19 9.05
N HIS A 111 -7.23 -10.22 9.87
CA HIS A 111 -7.09 -10.08 11.30
C HIS A 111 -6.01 -11.02 11.85
N ALA A 112 -5.35 -10.59 12.92
CA ALA A 112 -4.29 -11.33 13.59
C ALA A 112 -4.18 -10.91 15.07
N GLY A 113 -3.54 -11.78 15.88
CA GLY A 113 -3.24 -11.49 17.29
C GLY A 113 -4.46 -11.37 18.21
N GLY A 114 -5.60 -11.94 17.81
CA GLY A 114 -6.82 -12.02 18.63
C GLY A 114 -7.79 -10.85 18.48
N LEU A 115 -7.46 -9.83 17.70
CA LEU A 115 -8.44 -8.84 17.24
C LEU A 115 -9.51 -9.55 16.40
N LYS A 116 -10.75 -9.12 16.56
CA LYS A 116 -11.92 -9.74 15.92
C LYS A 116 -13.00 -8.72 15.71
N LEU A 117 -13.75 -8.91 14.62
CA LEU A 117 -14.99 -8.19 14.35
C LEU A 117 -16.16 -8.96 14.98
N VAL A 118 -16.87 -8.33 15.92
CA VAL A 118 -18.05 -8.91 16.58
C VAL A 118 -19.18 -7.91 16.53
N LYS A 119 -20.30 -8.28 15.88
CA LYS A 119 -21.48 -7.41 15.74
C LYS A 119 -21.14 -6.02 15.17
N ASN A 120 -20.26 -5.98 14.16
CA ASN A 120 -19.79 -4.75 13.51
C ASN A 120 -18.89 -3.84 14.36
N GLU A 121 -18.28 -4.40 15.41
CA GLU A 121 -17.37 -3.69 16.30
C GLU A 121 -16.05 -4.46 16.45
N ILE A 122 -14.91 -3.77 16.44
CA ILE A 122 -13.60 -4.35 16.72
C ILE A 122 -13.45 -4.53 18.22
N VAL A 123 -13.17 -5.74 18.69
CA VAL A 123 -12.96 -6.03 20.11
C VAL A 123 -11.46 -6.09 20.42
N ILE A 124 -11.01 -5.26 21.35
CA ILE A 124 -9.61 -5.20 21.78
C ILE A 124 -9.27 -6.42 22.65
N PRO A 125 -8.28 -7.26 22.25
CA PRO A 125 -8.03 -8.54 22.91
C PRO A 125 -7.21 -8.43 24.20
N ARG A 126 -6.40 -7.38 24.35
CA ARG A 126 -5.55 -7.13 25.52
C ARG A 126 -5.32 -5.64 25.70
N LYS A 127 -5.11 -5.21 26.95
CA LYS A 127 -4.67 -3.83 27.24
C LYS A 127 -3.38 -3.50 26.50
N GLY A 128 -3.30 -2.30 25.91
CA GLY A 128 -2.11 -1.88 25.18
C GLY A 128 -2.27 -0.53 24.48
N VAL A 129 -1.23 -0.13 23.76
CA VAL A 129 -1.24 1.04 22.90
C VAL A 129 -1.53 0.59 21.47
N TYR A 130 -2.50 1.22 20.83
CA TYR A 130 -2.97 0.84 19.50
C TYR A 130 -3.03 2.06 18.60
N PHE A 131 -2.63 1.90 17.35
CA PHE A 131 -2.98 2.83 16.29
C PHE A 131 -4.34 2.43 15.71
N VAL A 132 -5.31 3.34 15.78
CA VAL A 132 -6.68 3.16 15.28
C VAL A 132 -6.88 4.08 14.10
N TYR A 133 -7.40 3.56 12.99
CA TYR A 133 -7.62 4.33 11.77
C TYR A 133 -8.89 3.91 11.04
N SER A 134 -9.49 4.85 10.30
CA SER A 134 -10.69 4.62 9.51
C SER A 134 -10.73 5.58 8.32
N GLN A 135 -11.09 5.06 7.15
CA GLN A 135 -11.39 5.86 5.97
C GLN A 135 -12.79 5.53 5.46
N VAL A 136 -13.52 6.56 5.03
CA VAL A 136 -14.77 6.41 4.27
C VAL A 136 -14.70 7.33 3.07
N SER A 137 -14.85 6.76 1.88
CA SER A 137 -15.01 7.48 0.62
C SER A 137 -16.49 7.66 0.30
N PHE A 138 -16.84 8.82 -0.24
CA PHE A 138 -18.19 9.20 -0.62
C PHE A 138 -18.23 9.63 -2.09
N ARG A 139 -19.30 9.25 -2.77
CA ARG A 139 -19.69 9.72 -4.10
C ARG A 139 -21.03 10.44 -4.03
N ILE A 140 -20.97 11.75 -3.80
CA ILE A 140 -22.15 12.58 -3.52
C ILE A 140 -22.65 13.31 -4.77
N ASN A 141 -23.96 13.52 -4.85
CA ASN A 141 -24.58 14.40 -5.84
C ASN A 141 -24.99 15.72 -5.18
N CYS A 142 -24.55 16.82 -5.76
CA CYS A 142 -24.77 18.18 -5.24
C CYS A 142 -25.83 18.93 -6.07
N ARG A 143 -26.37 18.29 -7.11
CA ARG A 143 -27.48 18.83 -7.89
C ARG A 143 -28.76 18.67 -7.08
N VAL A 144 -29.55 19.73 -7.04
CA VAL A 144 -30.92 19.71 -6.50
C VAL A 144 -31.88 20.13 -7.60
N SER A 145 -33.05 19.54 -7.59
CA SER A 145 -34.11 19.91 -8.53
C SER A 145 -34.73 21.26 -8.13
N PRO A 146 -35.28 22.04 -9.09
CA PRO A 146 -35.84 23.37 -8.81
C PRO A 146 -36.96 23.39 -7.75
N ASP A 147 -37.70 22.30 -7.59
CA ASP A 147 -38.74 22.08 -6.58
C ASP A 147 -38.19 21.84 -5.17
N GLN A 148 -36.91 21.45 -5.04
CA GLN A 148 -36.20 21.24 -3.78
C GLN A 148 -35.33 22.46 -3.38
N ALA A 149 -35.35 23.54 -4.17
CA ALA A 149 -34.43 24.67 -4.05
C ALA A 149 -34.72 25.67 -2.90
N GLN A 150 -35.56 25.33 -1.92
CA GLN A 150 -35.96 26.26 -0.85
C GLN A 150 -34.77 26.71 0.02
N SER A 151 -33.71 25.89 0.13
CA SER A 151 -32.40 26.30 0.65
C SER A 151 -31.28 25.50 -0.03
N LEU A 152 -30.39 26.18 -0.77
CA LEU A 152 -29.14 25.56 -1.24
C LEU A 152 -28.19 25.41 -0.05
N GLU A 153 -27.93 24.18 0.36
CA GLU A 153 -27.09 23.88 1.51
C GLU A 153 -25.70 23.38 1.09
N THR A 154 -24.76 23.44 2.03
CA THR A 154 -23.48 22.76 1.87
C THR A 154 -23.60 21.37 2.46
N ILE A 155 -23.41 20.32 1.64
CA ILE A 155 -23.41 18.94 2.13
C ILE A 155 -22.28 18.80 3.14
N GLN A 156 -22.61 18.44 4.38
CA GLN A 156 -21.65 18.16 5.44
C GLN A 156 -21.36 16.66 5.46
N LEU A 157 -20.08 16.32 5.33
CA LEU A 157 -19.58 14.97 5.46
C LEU A 157 -19.06 14.79 6.88
N SER A 158 -19.47 13.73 7.58
CA SER A 158 -18.93 13.42 8.89
C SER A 158 -18.71 11.92 9.08
N HIS A 159 -17.64 11.62 9.82
CA HIS A 159 -17.29 10.27 10.18
C HIS A 159 -16.60 10.28 11.54
N ALA A 160 -16.86 9.25 12.35
CA ALA A 160 -16.27 9.10 13.67
C ALA A 160 -15.95 7.63 13.97
N VAL A 161 -14.87 7.43 14.73
CA VAL A 161 -14.59 6.19 15.44
C VAL A 161 -14.96 6.40 16.90
N MET A 162 -15.77 5.50 17.43
CA MET A 162 -16.30 5.52 18.78
C MET A 162 -15.74 4.34 19.58
N ARG A 163 -15.63 4.50 20.89
CA ARG A 163 -15.20 3.48 21.85
C ARG A 163 -16.27 3.29 22.91
N THR A 164 -16.66 2.04 23.12
CA THR A 164 -17.36 1.58 24.32
C THR A 164 -16.34 0.94 25.25
N SER A 165 -16.26 1.38 26.50
CA SER A 165 -15.34 0.82 27.49
C SER A 165 -16.02 0.63 28.84
N ARG A 166 -15.68 -0.46 29.52
CA ARG A 166 -16.09 -0.69 30.92
C ARG A 166 -15.45 0.28 31.90
N ALA A 167 -14.34 0.92 31.53
CA ALA A 167 -13.63 1.86 32.39
C ALA A 167 -14.45 3.12 32.70
N PHE A 168 -15.40 3.48 31.83
CA PHE A 168 -16.24 4.68 31.98
C PHE A 168 -17.74 4.42 31.74
N ASP A 169 -18.14 3.15 31.57
CA ASP A 169 -19.54 2.67 31.39
C ASP A 169 -20.36 3.48 30.37
N ASP A 170 -19.72 3.93 29.29
CA ASP A 170 -20.31 4.85 28.33
C ASP A 170 -19.64 4.74 26.94
N LYS A 171 -20.21 5.42 25.95
CA LYS A 171 -19.72 5.54 24.56
C LYS A 171 -19.06 6.89 24.35
N ARG A 172 -17.80 6.90 23.89
CA ARG A 172 -17.03 8.13 23.66
C ARG A 172 -16.41 8.17 22.27
N PRO A 173 -16.37 9.33 21.58
CA PRO A 173 -15.61 9.45 20.34
C PRO A 173 -14.11 9.32 20.62
N LEU A 174 -13.41 8.49 19.84
CA LEU A 174 -11.95 8.45 19.77
C LEU A 174 -11.44 9.42 18.70
N LEU A 175 -12.05 9.35 17.53
CA LEU A 175 -11.73 10.17 16.37
C LEU A 175 -13.05 10.67 15.79
N LYS A 176 -13.13 11.95 15.44
CA LYS A 176 -14.28 12.51 14.74
C LYS A 176 -13.80 13.63 13.84
N THR A 177 -14.29 13.68 12.61
CA THR A 177 -14.11 14.85 11.77
C THR A 177 -15.39 15.18 11.02
N MET A 178 -15.49 16.43 10.60
CA MET A 178 -16.56 16.94 9.76
C MET A 178 -15.95 17.86 8.72
N ARG A 179 -16.42 17.76 7.48
CA ARG A 179 -15.93 18.55 6.34
C ARG A 179 -17.08 18.94 5.43
N SER A 180 -17.05 20.15 4.91
CA SER A 180 -17.90 20.57 3.80
C SER A 180 -17.52 19.80 2.52
N GLY A 181 -18.45 19.02 1.96
CA GLY A 181 -18.27 18.28 0.71
C GLY A 181 -18.40 19.20 -0.49
N CYS A 182 -19.62 19.61 -0.81
CA CYS A 182 -19.93 20.50 -1.92
C CYS A 182 -21.10 21.42 -1.58
N LYS A 183 -21.19 22.54 -2.27
CA LYS A 183 -22.37 23.41 -2.22
C LYS A 183 -23.39 22.92 -3.23
N GLN A 184 -24.63 22.77 -2.79
CA GLN A 184 -25.71 22.40 -3.69
C GLN A 184 -25.96 23.50 -4.73
N PHE A 185 -26.40 23.09 -5.92
CA PHE A 185 -26.81 24.00 -6.98
C PHE A 185 -28.00 23.44 -7.75
N ILE A 186 -28.80 24.35 -8.28
CA ILE A 186 -29.99 24.00 -9.08
C ILE A 186 -29.52 23.67 -10.49
N SER A 187 -30.01 22.56 -11.04
CA SER A 187 -29.83 22.18 -12.44
C SER A 187 -31.16 21.74 -13.02
N GLU A 188 -31.54 22.31 -14.15
CA GLU A 188 -32.70 21.87 -14.96
C GLU A 188 -32.32 20.78 -15.97
N GLU A 189 -31.01 20.59 -16.20
CA GLU A 189 -30.50 19.52 -17.06
C GLU A 189 -30.72 18.15 -16.42
N GLU A 190 -30.98 17.15 -17.27
CA GLU A 190 -31.07 15.75 -16.86
C GLU A 190 -29.80 15.32 -16.13
N ASP A 191 -29.93 14.48 -15.10
CA ASP A 191 -28.78 14.08 -14.28
C ASP A 191 -27.76 13.31 -15.13
N SER A 192 -26.64 13.96 -15.42
CA SER A 192 -25.60 13.44 -16.31
C SER A 192 -24.79 12.30 -15.69
N GLY A 193 -25.08 11.89 -14.45
CA GLY A 193 -24.29 10.85 -13.79
C GLY A 193 -23.01 11.37 -13.14
N GLU A 194 -22.79 12.69 -13.11
CA GLU A 194 -21.60 13.33 -12.51
C GLU A 194 -21.74 13.42 -10.98
N ARG A 195 -20.70 13.01 -10.25
CA ARG A 195 -20.70 12.98 -8.78
C ARG A 195 -19.38 13.51 -8.25
N TRP A 196 -19.42 14.11 -7.06
CA TRP A 196 -18.23 14.57 -6.35
C TRP A 196 -17.68 13.45 -5.49
N TYR A 197 -16.38 13.21 -5.63
CA TYR A 197 -15.64 12.26 -4.79
C TYR A 197 -15.00 12.99 -3.62
N SER A 198 -15.20 12.45 -2.42
CA SER A 198 -14.58 12.96 -1.21
C SER A 198 -14.29 11.82 -0.25
N ALA A 199 -13.16 11.89 0.46
CA ALA A 199 -12.83 10.92 1.48
C ALA A 199 -12.59 11.62 2.82
N ILE A 200 -13.01 10.96 3.89
CA ILE A 200 -12.61 11.28 5.25
C ILE A 200 -11.67 10.18 5.73
N ASN A 201 -10.46 10.57 6.15
CA ASN A 201 -9.47 9.67 6.74
C ASN A 201 -9.13 10.13 8.16
N LEU A 202 -9.18 9.19 9.11
CA LEU A 202 -8.93 9.41 10.53
C LEU A 202 -7.86 8.42 10.99
N GLY A 203 -6.93 8.86 11.83
CA GLY A 203 -5.96 7.97 12.47
C GLY A 203 -5.26 8.61 13.66
N ALA A 204 -5.14 7.87 14.76
CA ALA A 204 -4.30 8.26 15.91
C ALA A 204 -3.97 7.07 16.81
N VAL A 205 -3.10 7.32 17.78
CA VAL A 205 -2.67 6.34 18.79
C VAL A 205 -3.48 6.51 20.08
N PHE A 206 -3.97 5.40 20.64
CA PHE A 206 -4.74 5.36 21.88
C PHE A 206 -4.28 4.25 22.81
N SER A 207 -4.39 4.50 24.12
CA SER A 207 -4.32 3.45 25.14
C SER A 207 -5.71 2.85 25.32
N LEU A 208 -5.83 1.54 25.04
CA LEU A 208 -7.09 0.79 25.07
C LEU A 208 -7.00 -0.34 26.11
N GLU A 209 -8.14 -0.65 26.71
CA GLU A 209 -8.29 -1.72 27.69
C GLU A 209 -8.79 -3.00 27.01
N GLU A 210 -8.53 -4.14 27.64
CA GLU A 210 -9.09 -5.42 27.20
C GLU A 210 -10.63 -5.39 27.21
N GLY A 211 -11.23 -5.83 26.11
CA GLY A 211 -12.68 -5.88 25.95
C GLY A 211 -13.33 -4.56 25.52
N ASP A 212 -12.54 -3.51 25.29
CA ASP A 212 -13.02 -2.32 24.59
C ASP A 212 -13.57 -2.68 23.21
N GLN A 213 -14.66 -2.03 22.83
CA GLN A 213 -15.31 -2.20 21.53
C GLN A 213 -15.22 -0.91 20.73
N LEU A 214 -14.68 -0.99 19.53
CA LEU A 214 -14.57 0.14 18.62
C LEU A 214 -15.53 -0.02 17.45
N TYR A 215 -16.29 1.04 17.16
CA TYR A 215 -17.25 1.05 16.05
C TYR A 215 -17.25 2.42 15.38
N THR A 216 -17.83 2.51 14.19
CA THR A 216 -17.86 3.76 13.45
C THR A 216 -19.26 4.36 13.38
N LEU A 217 -19.33 5.68 13.20
CA LEU A 217 -20.55 6.42 12.89
C LEU A 217 -20.30 7.29 11.67
N THR A 218 -21.21 7.18 10.71
CA THR A 218 -21.33 8.05 9.53
C THR A 218 -22.77 8.51 9.49
N GLU A 219 -23.03 9.76 9.10
CA GLU A 219 -24.40 10.27 9.05
C GLU A 219 -25.28 9.44 8.12
N SER A 220 -26.49 9.10 8.58
CA SER A 220 -27.34 8.12 7.90
C SER A 220 -27.71 8.53 6.47
N HIS A 221 -27.86 9.83 6.21
CA HIS A 221 -28.16 10.35 4.88
C HIS A 221 -26.98 10.22 3.91
N LEU A 222 -25.75 10.04 4.41
CA LEU A 222 -24.55 9.86 3.59
C LEU A 222 -24.26 8.39 3.26
N LEU A 223 -24.86 7.44 3.99
CA LEU A 223 -24.57 6.01 3.82
C LEU A 223 -24.84 5.51 2.39
N PRO A 224 -25.94 5.88 1.71
CA PRO A 224 -26.16 5.49 0.32
C PRO A 224 -25.10 5.99 -0.67
N HIS A 225 -24.26 6.93 -0.25
CA HIS A 225 -23.19 7.52 -1.05
C HIS A 225 -21.81 6.97 -0.68
N VAL A 226 -21.69 6.02 0.24
CA VAL A 226 -20.41 5.40 0.60
C VAL A 226 -19.96 4.46 -0.51
N GLU A 227 -18.72 4.62 -0.94
CA GLU A 227 -18.09 3.73 -1.93
C GLU A 227 -17.62 2.45 -1.23
N GLY A 228 -18.04 1.29 -1.75
CA GLY A 228 -17.70 -0.03 -1.22
C GLY A 228 -16.69 -0.81 -2.08
N GLU A 229 -16.05 -0.18 -3.06
CA GLU A 229 -14.96 -0.80 -3.80
C GLU A 229 -13.72 -0.98 -2.90
N SER A 230 -12.93 -2.02 -3.15
CA SER A 230 -11.77 -2.34 -2.30
C SER A 230 -10.80 -1.17 -2.21
N GLY A 231 -10.39 -0.82 -0.98
CA GLY A 231 -9.46 0.25 -0.70
C GLY A 231 -10.08 1.65 -0.57
N GLU A 232 -11.38 1.80 -0.81
CA GLU A 232 -12.07 3.09 -0.66
C GLU A 232 -12.53 3.34 0.78
N THR A 233 -13.16 2.33 1.39
CA THR A 233 -13.75 2.42 2.74
C THR A 233 -13.24 1.29 3.62
N PHE A 234 -12.47 1.64 4.64
CA PHE A 234 -11.82 0.66 5.52
C PHE A 234 -11.72 1.12 6.97
N PHE A 235 -11.65 0.17 7.90
CA PHE A 235 -11.51 0.42 9.33
C PHE A 235 -10.52 -0.57 9.95
N GLY A 236 -9.56 -0.09 10.73
CA GLY A 236 -8.52 -0.96 11.26
C GLY A 236 -7.83 -0.49 12.52
N VAL A 237 -7.14 -1.43 13.14
CA VAL A 237 -6.43 -1.27 14.40
C VAL A 237 -5.19 -2.13 14.39
N PHE A 238 -4.06 -1.64 14.88
CA PHE A 238 -2.90 -2.49 15.22
C PHE A 238 -2.22 -2.07 16.52
N ALA A 239 -1.69 -3.04 17.25
CA ALA A 239 -0.92 -2.81 18.47
C ALA A 239 0.48 -2.27 18.13
N LEU A 240 0.97 -1.34 18.96
CA LEU A 240 2.33 -0.76 18.89
C LEU A 240 3.30 -1.45 19.85
#